data_AF-A0A0T6A2B8-F1
#
_entry.id   AF-A0A0T6A2B8-F1
#
_cell.length_a   1.000
_cell.length_b   1.000
_cell.length_c   1.000
_cell.angle_alpha   90.00
_cell.angle_beta   90.00
_cell.angle_gamma   90.00
#
_symmetry.space_group_name_H-M   'P 1'
#
loop_
_entity.id
_entity.type
_entity.pdbx_description
1 polymer ?
#
loop_
_entity_poly.entity_id
_entity_poly.type
_entity_poly.pdbx_seq_one_letter_code
_entity_poly.pdbx_strand_id
1 'polypeptide(L)'
;MESKELLYTSYRVQELERLLPEGLTGAELQQVEALVKGRDDVGLIALLERLRLSGENRERLRIIAEARPIALKIVALWREMPLRHDEIEAHYKQLKQFKAEYDRVGPRRGGAQFY
;
A
#
# COMPACT_ATOMS: atom_id res chain seq x y z
N MET A 1 14.86 11.20 12.24
CA MET A 1 14.37 9.87 11.85
C MET A 1 12.96 10.05 11.31
N GLU A 2 12.72 9.82 10.02
CA GLU A 2 11.34 9.57 9.60
C GLU A 2 10.82 8.36 10.39
N SER A 3 9.68 8.52 11.05
CA SER A 3 9.02 7.40 11.74
C SER A 3 8.82 6.28 10.72
N LYS A 4 9.09 5.02 11.09
CA LYS A 4 8.91 3.86 10.20
C LYS A 4 7.49 3.80 9.60
N GLU A 5 6.52 4.37 10.31
CA GLU A 5 5.16 4.62 9.84
C GLU A 5 5.08 5.50 8.59
N LEU A 6 5.83 6.61 8.54
CA LEU A 6 5.89 7.52 7.39
C LEU A 6 6.50 6.84 6.17
N LEU A 7 7.52 6.02 6.39
CA LEU A 7 8.16 5.24 5.32
C LEU A 7 7.17 4.23 4.71
N TYR A 8 6.48 3.42 5.54
CA TYR A 8 5.49 2.46 5.06
C TYR A 8 4.30 3.12 4.36
N THR A 9 3.84 4.25 4.89
CA THR A 9 2.75 5.03 4.28
C THR A 9 3.16 5.56 2.91
N SER A 10 4.38 6.11 2.79
CA SER A 10 4.89 6.63 1.52
C SER A 10 5.03 5.54 0.46
N TYR A 11 5.52 4.35 0.83
CA TYR A 11 5.58 3.21 -0.08
C TYR A 11 4.19 2.75 -0.53
N ARG A 12 3.21 2.68 0.38
CA ARG A 12 1.83 2.31 0.01
C ARG A 12 1.21 3.33 -0.94
N VAL A 13 1.39 4.62 -0.69
CA VAL A 13 0.90 5.69 -1.56
C VAL A 13 1.46 5.55 -2.98
N GLN A 14 2.77 5.29 -3.12
CA GLN A 14 3.40 5.04 -4.42
C GLN A 14 2.83 3.80 -5.14
N GLU A 15 2.59 2.71 -4.41
CA GLU A 15 1.98 1.52 -5.03
C GLU A 15 0.53 1.78 -5.45
N LEU A 16 -0.26 2.49 -4.64
CA LEU A 16 -1.64 2.85 -4.95
C LEU A 16 -1.72 3.78 -6.17
N GLU A 17 -0.81 4.75 -6.29
CA GLU A 17 -0.71 5.64 -7.44
C GLU A 17 -0.50 4.87 -8.75
N ARG A 18 0.27 3.78 -8.73
CA ARG A 18 0.48 2.91 -9.92
C ARG A 18 -0.77 2.12 -10.34
N LEU A 19 -1.78 2.02 -9.48
CA LEU A 19 -3.03 1.33 -9.78
C LEU A 19 -4.05 2.22 -10.50
N LEU A 20 -3.80 3.54 -10.54
CA LEU A 20 -4.70 4.50 -11.15
C LEU A 20 -4.95 4.17 -12.63
N PRO A 21 -6.20 4.29 -13.11
CA PRO A 21 -6.50 4.15 -14.52
C PRO A 21 -5.86 5.29 -15.31
N GLU A 22 -5.50 5.00 -16.56
CA GLU A 22 -5.06 6.03 -17.51
C GLU A 22 -6.24 6.96 -17.85
N GLY A 23 -5.96 8.25 -18.05
CA GLY A 23 -6.96 9.23 -18.49
C GLY A 23 -7.80 9.87 -17.39
N LEU A 24 -7.39 9.81 -16.12
CA LEU A 24 -7.97 10.65 -15.07
C LEU A 24 -7.80 12.14 -15.41
N THR A 25 -8.87 12.92 -15.29
CA THR A 25 -8.87 14.35 -15.62
C THR A 25 -9.70 15.16 -14.62
N GLY A 26 -9.52 16.49 -14.65
CA GLY A 26 -10.33 17.43 -13.88
C GLY A 26 -10.31 17.15 -12.37
N ALA A 27 -11.49 17.07 -11.78
CA ALA A 27 -11.65 16.93 -10.33
C ALA A 27 -11.04 15.63 -9.78
N GLU A 28 -11.08 14.52 -10.53
CA GLU A 28 -10.53 13.23 -10.09
C GLU A 28 -9.00 13.29 -9.98
N LEU A 29 -8.34 13.89 -10.98
CA LEU A 29 -6.90 14.08 -10.97
C LEU A 29 -6.47 15.00 -9.81
N GLN A 30 -7.17 16.12 -9.60
CA GLN A 30 -6.90 17.03 -8.49
C GLN A 30 -7.08 16.32 -7.13
N GLN A 31 -8.09 15.45 -7.02
CA GLN A 31 -8.30 14.65 -5.81
C GLN A 31 -7.15 13.68 -5.58
N VAL A 32 -6.69 12.96 -6.61
CA VAL A 32 -5.52 12.09 -6.53
C VAL A 32 -4.29 12.87 -6.07
N GLU A 33 -3.98 13.99 -6.71
CA GLU A 33 -2.81 14.81 -6.38
C GLU A 33 -2.83 15.28 -4.92
N ALA A 34 -3.99 15.69 -4.43
CA ALA A 34 -4.17 16.08 -3.02
C ALA A 34 -3.92 14.91 -2.06
N LEU A 35 -4.44 13.72 -2.38
CA LEU A 35 -4.25 12.52 -1.57
C LEU A 35 -2.80 12.03 -1.58
N VAL A 36 -2.14 12.02 -2.75
CA VAL A 36 -0.72 11.64 -2.88
C VAL A 36 0.17 12.62 -2.12
N LYS A 37 -0.04 13.94 -2.29
CA LYS A 37 0.72 14.98 -1.56
C LYS A 37 0.49 14.91 -0.05
N GLY A 38 -0.74 14.60 0.37
CA GLY A 38 -1.09 14.39 1.77
C GLY A 38 -0.63 13.05 2.35
N ARG A 39 -0.09 12.15 1.52
CA ARG A 39 0.24 10.76 1.86
C ARG A 39 -0.95 9.99 2.45
N ASP A 40 -2.16 10.30 1.98
CA ASP A 40 -3.40 9.70 2.46
C ASP A 40 -3.67 8.37 1.74
N ASP A 41 -3.10 7.30 2.27
CA ASP A 41 -3.28 5.96 1.74
C ASP A 41 -4.71 5.44 1.89
N VAL A 42 -5.44 5.85 2.92
CA VAL A 42 -6.86 5.48 3.14
C VAL A 42 -7.73 6.13 2.08
N GLY A 43 -7.55 7.44 1.86
CA GLY A 43 -8.28 8.18 0.85
C GLY A 43 -7.99 7.65 -0.56
N LEU A 44 -6.73 7.28 -0.86
CA LEU A 44 -6.38 6.65 -2.15
C LEU A 44 -7.05 5.29 -2.34
N ILE A 45 -7.07 4.43 -1.31
CA ILE A 45 -7.79 3.14 -1.37
C ILE A 45 -9.27 3.38 -1.66
N ALA A 46 -9.91 4.26 -0.87
CA ALA A 46 -11.34 4.56 -1.02
C ALA A 46 -11.69 5.17 -2.38
N LEU A 47 -10.78 5.95 -2.98
CA LEU A 47 -10.93 6.47 -4.34
C LEU A 47 -10.81 5.34 -5.37
N LEU A 48 -9.76 4.54 -5.29
CA LEU A 48 -9.49 3.42 -6.21
C LEU A 48 -10.60 2.37 -6.21
N GLU A 49 -11.25 2.12 -5.06
CA GLU A 49 -12.41 1.22 -4.95
C GLU A 49 -13.61 1.68 -5.79
N ARG A 50 -13.77 2.99 -6.00
CA ARG A 50 -14.87 3.58 -6.78
C ARG A 50 -14.54 3.67 -8.26
N LEU A 51 -13.26 3.70 -8.61
CA LEU A 51 -12.79 3.79 -9.99
C LEU A 51 -12.96 2.46 -10.73
N ARG A 52 -13.10 2.56 -12.06
CA ARG A 52 -13.15 1.38 -12.93
C ARG A 52 -11.73 0.88 -13.21
N LEU A 53 -11.23 0.03 -12.32
CA LEU A 53 -9.93 -0.61 -12.45
C LEU A 53 -10.00 -1.85 -13.36
N SER A 54 -8.85 -2.22 -13.94
CA SER A 54 -8.67 -3.54 -14.54
C SER A 54 -8.82 -4.64 -13.48
N GLY A 55 -9.09 -5.89 -13.90
CA GLY A 55 -9.15 -7.02 -12.98
C GLY A 55 -7.87 -7.18 -12.15
N GLU A 56 -6.71 -7.04 -12.80
CA GLU A 56 -5.39 -7.07 -12.14
C GLU A 56 -5.23 -5.94 -11.12
N ASN A 57 -5.56 -4.68 -11.46
CA ASN A 57 -5.39 -3.56 -10.55
C ASN A 57 -6.39 -3.61 -9.38
N ARG A 58 -7.59 -4.15 -9.59
CA ARG A 58 -8.56 -4.38 -8.52
C ARG A 58 -8.06 -5.44 -7.55
N GLU A 59 -7.44 -6.51 -8.04
CA GLU A 59 -6.87 -7.55 -7.19
C GLU A 59 -5.64 -7.03 -6.41
N ARG A 60 -4.77 -6.26 -7.06
CA ARG A 60 -3.67 -5.55 -6.40
C ARG A 60 -4.15 -4.61 -5.29
N LEU A 61 -5.22 -3.85 -5.55
CA LEU A 61 -5.82 -2.97 -4.56
C LEU A 61 -6.32 -3.76 -3.34
N ARG A 62 -7.02 -4.89 -3.57
CA ARG A 62 -7.49 -5.79 -2.50
C ARG A 62 -6.33 -6.24 -1.61
N ILE A 63 -5.25 -6.72 -2.22
CA ILE A 63 -4.06 -7.19 -1.50
C ILE A 63 -3.41 -6.07 -0.68
N ILE A 64 -3.27 -4.86 -1.24
CA ILE A 64 -2.72 -3.71 -0.50
C ILE A 64 -3.62 -3.35 0.69
N ALA A 65 -4.94 -3.34 0.49
CA ALA A 65 -5.91 -3.03 1.54
C ALA A 65 -5.86 -4.06 2.69
N GLU A 66 -5.76 -5.35 2.37
CA GLU A 66 -5.65 -6.44 3.35
C GLU A 66 -4.29 -6.44 4.09
N ALA A 67 -3.20 -6.10 3.40
CA ALA A 67 -1.87 -6.03 4.00
C ALA A 67 -1.68 -4.81 4.93
N ARG A 68 -2.43 -3.71 4.69
CA ARG A 68 -2.34 -2.45 5.45
C ARG A 68 -2.44 -2.62 6.97
N PRO A 69 -3.49 -3.26 7.54
CA PRO A 69 -3.62 -3.40 8.99
C PRO A 69 -2.45 -4.18 9.62
N ILE A 70 -1.87 -5.15 8.91
CA ILE A 70 -0.74 -5.95 9.39
C ILE A 70 0.52 -5.07 9.48
N ALA A 71 0.79 -4.26 8.45
CA ALA A 71 1.90 -3.30 8.49
C ALA A 71 1.75 -2.28 9.63
N LEU A 72 0.54 -1.79 9.88
CA LEU A 72 0.26 -0.90 11.02
C LEU A 72 0.47 -1.61 12.36
N LYS A 73 0.08 -2.88 12.46
CA LYS A 73 0.30 -3.68 13.68
C LYS A 73 1.79 -3.86 13.98
N ILE A 74 2.62 -4.10 12.98
CA ILE A 74 4.10 -4.16 13.15
C ILE A 74 4.64 -2.82 13.67
N VAL A 75 4.20 -1.71 13.07
CA VAL A 75 4.62 -0.36 13.51
C VAL A 75 4.22 -0.11 14.97
N ALA A 76 3.00 -0.51 15.36
CA ALA A 76 2.53 -0.40 16.73
C ALA A 76 3.38 -1.26 17.70
N LEU A 77 3.63 -2.52 17.35
CA LEU A 77 4.45 -3.44 18.16
C LEU A 77 5.89 -2.95 18.34
N TRP A 78 6.46 -2.25 17.35
CA TRP A 78 7.78 -1.63 17.48
C TRP A 78 7.84 -0.46 18.46
N ARG A 79 6.69 0.10 18.86
CA ARG A 79 6.60 1.15 19.88
C ARG A 79 6.39 0.57 21.29
N GLU A 80 6.08 -0.72 21.40
CA GLU A 80 5.89 -1.41 22.69
C GLU A 80 7.24 -1.82 23.30
N MET A 81 7.36 -1.73 24.63
CA MET A 81 8.51 -2.21 25.40
C MET A 81 8.02 -3.13 26.53
N PRO A 82 8.54 -4.37 26.66
CA PRO A 82 9.59 -4.98 25.83
C PRO A 82 9.14 -5.27 24.39
N LEU A 83 10.10 -5.32 23.46
CA LEU A 83 9.81 -5.66 22.07
C LEU A 83 9.26 -7.09 21.96
N ARG A 84 8.11 -7.23 21.31
CA ARG A 84 7.42 -8.51 21.08
C ARG A 84 7.90 -9.14 19.78
N HIS A 85 9.16 -9.61 19.77
CA HIS A 85 9.84 -10.09 18.56
C HIS A 85 9.07 -11.19 17.82
N ASP A 86 8.54 -12.18 18.53
CA ASP A 86 7.82 -13.32 17.93
C ASP A 86 6.57 -12.87 17.18
N GLU A 87 5.83 -11.91 17.73
CA GLU A 87 4.63 -11.36 17.10
C GLU A 87 4.96 -10.49 15.90
N ILE A 88 6.02 -9.68 16.01
CA ILE A 88 6.53 -8.91 14.89
C ILE A 88 6.94 -9.85 13.74
N GLU A 89 7.64 -10.95 14.03
CA GLU A 89 8.05 -11.94 13.04
C GLU A 89 6.84 -12.64 12.39
N ALA A 90 5.82 -13.01 13.18
CA ALA A 90 4.59 -13.60 12.66
C ALA A 90 3.88 -12.69 11.66
N HIS A 91 3.75 -11.40 11.97
CA HIS A 91 3.18 -10.42 11.05
C HIS A 91 4.05 -10.19 9.81
N TYR A 92 5.37 -10.22 9.93
CA TYR A 92 6.27 -10.16 8.77
C TYR A 92 6.07 -11.35 7.82
N LYS A 93 5.83 -12.57 8.35
CA LYS A 93 5.53 -13.75 7.52
C LYS A 93 4.22 -13.56 6.75
N GLN A 94 3.19 -12.99 7.37
CA GLN A 94 1.94 -12.65 6.70
C GLN A 94 2.15 -11.62 5.57
N LEU A 95 2.90 -10.53 5.83
CA LEU A 95 3.22 -9.55 4.79
C LEU A 95 4.01 -10.16 3.61
N LYS A 96 4.90 -11.13 3.87
CA LYS A 96 5.60 -11.85 2.79
C LYS A 96 4.64 -12.66 1.93
N GLN A 97 3.59 -13.25 2.50
CA GLN A 97 2.56 -13.96 1.75
C GLN A 97 1.78 -13.00 0.84
N PHE A 98 1.34 -11.86 1.37
CA PHE A 98 0.68 -10.83 0.56
C PHE A 98 1.58 -10.29 -0.55
N LYS A 99 2.87 -10.07 -0.28
CA LYS A 99 3.82 -9.67 -1.32
C LYS A 99 3.92 -10.72 -2.44
N ALA A 100 4.00 -12.00 -2.08
CA ALA A 100 4.04 -13.08 -3.05
C ALA A 100 2.74 -13.18 -3.86
N GLU A 101 1.59 -12.95 -3.22
CA GLU A 101 0.29 -12.89 -3.90
C GLU A 101 0.24 -11.71 -4.87
N TYR A 102 0.63 -10.51 -4.43
CA TYR A 102 0.70 -9.31 -5.26
C TYR A 102 1.58 -9.50 -6.50
N ASP A 103 2.75 -10.11 -6.33
CA ASP A 103 3.71 -10.34 -7.41
C ASP A 103 3.20 -11.40 -8.42
N ARG A 104 2.23 -12.25 -8.05
CA ARG A 104 1.58 -13.21 -8.96
C ARG A 104 0.48 -12.62 -9.81
N VAL A 105 -0.16 -11.52 -9.38
CA VAL A 105 -1.27 -10.87 -10.12
C VAL A 105 -0.83 -10.36 -11.48
N GLY A 106 0.45 -10.01 -11.63
CA GLY A 106 1.05 -9.62 -12.91
C GLY A 106 2.35 -8.84 -12.70
N PRO A 107 3.14 -8.60 -13.76
CA PRO A 107 4.36 -7.80 -13.65
C PRO A 107 4.02 -6.38 -13.18
N ARG A 108 4.79 -5.85 -12.22
CA ARG A 108 4.67 -4.45 -11.80
C ARG A 108 4.89 -3.57 -13.04
N ARG A 109 3.88 -2.80 -13.45
CA ARG A 109 4.05 -1.81 -14.52
C ARG A 109 5.04 -0.77 -14.01
N GLY A 110 6.20 -0.67 -14.67
CA GLY A 110 7.29 0.23 -14.29
C GLY A 110 8.30 -0.44 -13.36
N GLY A 111 9.42 -0.87 -13.96
CA GLY A 111 10.52 -1.49 -13.25
C GLY A 111 11.13 -0.56 -12.21
N ALA A 112 11.06 -0.98 -10.96
CA ALA A 112 12.17 -0.79 -10.06
C ALA A 112 12.27 -2.04 -9.18
N GLN A 113 13.16 -2.94 -9.58
CA GLN A 113 13.70 -3.95 -8.70
C GLN A 113 14.46 -3.19 -7.61
N PHE A 114 13.96 -3.22 -6.38
CA PHE A 114 14.76 -2.86 -5.23
C PHE A 114 14.90 -4.12 -4.39
N TYR A 115 16.08 -4.73 -4.54
CA TYR A 115 16.67 -5.69 -3.60
C TYR A 115 17.09 -4.96 -2.32
#